data_AF-A0A2N5Z3C0-F1
#
_entry.id   AF-A0A2N5Z3C0-F1
#
_cell.length_a   1.000
_cell.length_b   1.000
_cell.length_c   1.000
_cell.angle_alpha   90.00
_cell.angle_beta   90.00
_cell.angle_gamma   90.00
#
_symmetry.space_group_name_H-M   'P 1'
#
loop_
_entity.id
_entity.type
_entity.pdbx_description
1 polymer ?
#
loop_
_entity_poly.entity_id
_entity_poly.type
_entity_poly.pdbx_seq_one_letter_code
_entity_poly.pdbx_strand_id
1 'polypeptide(L)'
;MGRACGGLCASCQRMYDFQRGNLNFDLDKLEPTEKWPAKLERLLRYYEEDTQLRDILITGGDALMSSDKSLKKILDAVYEMAARKKQRNESLDDGKKYAEMLRVRLGTRLPVYLPQRITNDLIKILTEFKDKASKIGIKQFVIQTHFESAMEVTPEVNQGIEKIVKAGWTLTNQHVFTAASSRRGHTNKLRKVLNDIGVITYYTFSVKGYMENYHNFATNARAVQEQLEEKRIGRIPQKYIELIKTYPLNASHMIDNINYLRDQEDLPFLATDRNVINLPGVGKSLTFRTIGITRRGRRILKFDHDSTRTHSPIIHQMDEVVIVESKPIGEYLRQLEKMGEDSKDYDSIWGYTIGETESRFPVFEYPKYKYEITKEFSNLKI
;
A
#
# COMPACT_ATOMS: atom_id res chain seq x y z
N MET A 1 -10.83 -20.04 1.12
CA MET A 1 -11.03 -18.68 0.56
C MET A 1 -9.77 -17.87 0.79
N GLY A 2 -9.28 -17.12 -0.19
CA GLY A 2 -8.05 -16.31 -0.06
C GLY A 2 -7.31 -16.00 -1.36
N ARG A 3 -7.71 -16.61 -2.49
CA ARG A 3 -7.07 -16.38 -3.81
C ARG A 3 -8.03 -15.85 -4.88
N ALA A 4 -9.17 -15.29 -4.48
CA ALA A 4 -10.12 -14.70 -5.42
C ALA A 4 -9.90 -13.19 -5.53
N CYS A 5 -9.97 -12.67 -6.75
CA CYS A 5 -9.99 -11.26 -7.08
C CYS A 5 -11.26 -10.98 -7.90
N GLY A 6 -11.84 -9.77 -7.77
CA GLY A 6 -12.98 -9.36 -8.61
C GLY A 6 -12.60 -9.07 -10.06
N GLY A 7 -11.30 -8.91 -10.34
CA GLY A 7 -10.75 -8.73 -11.67
C GLY A 7 -9.26 -9.06 -11.70
N LEU A 8 -8.71 -9.27 -12.90
CA LEU A 8 -7.30 -9.59 -13.13
C LEU A 8 -6.55 -8.34 -13.58
N CYS A 9 -5.72 -7.77 -12.71
CA CYS A 9 -4.89 -6.61 -13.07
C CYS A 9 -3.72 -7.07 -13.97
N ALA A 10 -3.48 -6.37 -15.08
CA ALA A 10 -2.39 -6.69 -16.01
C ALA A 10 -0.99 -6.67 -15.35
N SER A 11 -0.79 -5.82 -14.34
CA SER A 11 0.46 -5.66 -13.58
C SER A 11 0.49 -6.42 -12.25
N CYS A 12 -0.42 -7.39 -12.04
CA CYS A 12 -0.58 -8.06 -10.75
C CYS A 12 0.68 -8.83 -10.30
N GLN A 13 1.30 -8.41 -9.20
CA GLN A 13 2.47 -9.08 -8.64
C GLN A 13 2.16 -10.43 -7.97
N ARG A 14 0.90 -10.72 -7.69
CA ARG A 14 0.44 -11.96 -7.04
C ARG A 14 0.03 -13.05 -8.02
N MET A 15 0.02 -12.75 -9.32
CA MET A 15 -0.25 -13.70 -10.41
C MET A 15 1.05 -14.38 -10.90
N TYR A 16 2.15 -14.26 -10.18
CA TYR A 16 3.47 -14.60 -10.71
C TYR A 16 3.66 -16.08 -11.06
N ASP A 17 3.17 -17.00 -10.23
CA ASP A 17 3.22 -18.43 -10.55
C ASP A 17 2.40 -18.75 -11.81
N PHE A 18 1.26 -18.07 -11.97
CA PHE A 18 0.41 -18.18 -13.17
C PHE A 18 1.11 -17.61 -14.42
N GLN A 19 1.81 -16.48 -14.28
CA GLN A 19 2.52 -15.79 -15.37
C GLN A 19 3.83 -16.48 -15.79
N ARG A 20 4.48 -17.23 -14.90
CA ARG A 20 5.73 -17.98 -15.18
C ARG A 20 5.52 -19.28 -15.95
N GLY A 21 4.29 -19.59 -16.39
CA GLY A 21 3.98 -20.89 -16.99
C GLY A 21 3.99 -22.04 -15.98
N ASN A 22 4.16 -21.75 -14.67
CA ASN A 22 3.81 -22.67 -13.59
C ASN A 22 2.28 -22.67 -13.45
N LEU A 23 1.59 -23.03 -14.53
CA LEU A 23 0.20 -23.45 -14.56
C LEU A 23 0.08 -24.84 -13.95
N ASN A 24 0.77 -25.10 -12.83
CA ASN A 24 0.51 -26.28 -12.03
C ASN A 24 -0.86 -26.06 -11.39
N PHE A 25 -1.90 -26.28 -12.18
CA PHE A 25 -3.19 -26.80 -11.75
C PHE A 25 -3.01 -28.26 -11.29
N ASP A 26 -1.90 -28.56 -10.62
CA ASP A 26 -1.80 -29.72 -9.76
C ASP A 26 -2.68 -29.39 -8.57
N LEU A 27 -3.99 -29.53 -8.79
CA LEU A 27 -5.04 -29.17 -7.84
C LEU A 27 -4.80 -29.93 -6.54
N ASP A 28 -4.24 -31.13 -6.62
CA ASP A 28 -3.84 -31.99 -5.51
C ASP A 28 -2.76 -31.33 -4.66
N LYS A 29 -1.69 -30.77 -5.26
CA LYS A 29 -0.68 -29.98 -4.51
C LYS A 29 -1.19 -28.64 -4.00
N LEU A 30 -2.23 -28.09 -4.63
CA LEU A 30 -2.86 -26.83 -4.22
C LEU A 30 -3.98 -27.05 -3.19
N GLU A 31 -4.36 -28.29 -2.90
CA GLU A 31 -5.34 -28.60 -1.89
C GLU A 31 -4.87 -28.06 -0.54
N PRO A 32 -5.74 -27.37 0.21
CA PRO A 32 -5.39 -26.95 1.56
C PRO A 32 -5.10 -28.17 2.44
N THR A 33 -3.84 -28.31 2.85
CA THR A 33 -3.43 -29.32 3.84
C THR A 33 -4.06 -29.11 5.22
N GLU A 34 -4.70 -27.96 5.44
CA GLU A 34 -5.33 -27.56 6.69
C GLU A 34 -6.66 -26.84 6.40
N LYS A 35 -7.71 -27.16 7.16
CA LYS A 35 -9.01 -26.47 7.07
C LYS A 35 -8.89 -25.02 7.53
N TRP A 36 -9.67 -24.14 6.91
CA TRP A 36 -9.59 -22.69 7.16
C TRP A 36 -9.73 -22.28 8.64
N PRO A 37 -10.66 -22.82 9.46
CA PRO A 37 -10.77 -22.42 10.86
C PRO A 37 -9.50 -22.69 11.68
N ALA A 38 -8.91 -23.89 11.55
CA ALA A 38 -7.66 -24.26 12.22
C ALA A 38 -6.49 -23.38 11.74
N LYS A 39 -6.42 -23.16 10.42
CA LYS A 39 -5.42 -22.29 9.81
C LYS A 39 -5.51 -20.85 10.33
N LEU A 40 -6.72 -20.30 10.43
CA LEU A 40 -6.94 -18.95 10.94
C LEU A 40 -6.52 -18.83 12.40
N GLU A 41 -6.89 -19.78 13.24
CA GLU A 41 -6.48 -19.82 14.65
C GLU A 41 -4.96 -19.87 14.79
N ARG A 42 -4.29 -20.76 14.06
CA ARG A 42 -2.83 -20.87 14.06
C ARG A 42 -2.13 -19.58 13.62
N LEU A 43 -2.63 -18.93 12.57
CA LEU A 43 -2.09 -17.65 12.10
C LEU A 43 -2.29 -16.54 13.12
N LEU A 44 -3.43 -16.49 13.79
CA LEU A 44 -3.71 -15.48 14.81
C LEU A 44 -2.95 -15.73 16.12
N ARG A 45 -2.72 -16.99 16.49
CA ARG A 45 -1.84 -17.33 17.62
C ARG A 45 -0.44 -16.74 17.44
N TYR A 46 0.11 -16.81 16.22
CA TYR A 46 1.40 -16.18 15.91
C TYR A 46 1.38 -14.66 16.18
N TYR A 47 0.32 -13.95 15.78
CA TYR A 47 0.18 -12.51 16.09
C TYR A 47 0.00 -12.24 17.59
N GLU A 48 -0.68 -13.14 18.30
CA GLU A 48 -0.93 -13.04 19.73
C GLU A 48 0.37 -13.17 20.54
N GLU A 49 1.21 -14.13 20.18
CA GLU A 49 2.45 -14.49 20.88
C GLU A 49 3.66 -13.64 20.45
N ASP A 50 3.61 -12.99 19.29
CA ASP A 50 4.71 -12.15 18.82
C ASP A 50 4.82 -10.84 19.62
N THR A 51 6.05 -10.49 20.01
CA THR A 51 6.33 -9.35 20.87
C THR A 51 6.25 -7.99 20.15
N GLN A 52 6.36 -7.94 18.82
CA GLN A 52 6.57 -6.71 18.05
C GLN A 52 5.43 -6.37 17.07
N LEU A 53 4.65 -7.37 16.64
CA LEU A 53 3.55 -7.21 15.70
C LEU A 53 2.38 -6.40 16.30
N ARG A 54 2.02 -5.32 15.59
CA ARG A 54 0.98 -4.34 15.99
C ARG A 54 0.02 -3.91 14.89
N ASP A 55 0.23 -4.40 13.66
CA ASP A 55 -0.53 -4.09 12.47
C ASP A 55 -0.87 -5.40 11.76
N ILE A 56 -2.15 -5.63 11.49
CA ILE A 56 -2.62 -6.78 10.73
C ILE A 56 -3.29 -6.31 9.43
N LEU A 57 -2.85 -6.90 8.31
CA LEU A 57 -3.44 -6.68 6.99
C LEU A 57 -4.17 -7.94 6.53
N ILE A 58 -5.50 -7.87 6.47
CA ILE A 58 -6.34 -8.89 5.86
C ILE A 58 -6.37 -8.62 4.36
N THR A 59 -5.81 -9.56 3.60
CA THR A 59 -5.69 -9.49 2.15
C THR A 59 -5.72 -10.91 1.57
N GLY A 60 -5.20 -11.11 0.36
CA GLY A 60 -5.16 -12.40 -0.33
C GLY A 60 -5.08 -12.16 -1.83
N GLY A 61 -6.17 -12.39 -2.55
CA GLY A 61 -6.46 -11.66 -3.78
C GLY A 61 -7.06 -10.31 -3.43
N ASP A 62 -8.30 -10.33 -2.94
CA ASP A 62 -9.06 -9.17 -2.50
C ASP A 62 -9.85 -9.49 -1.21
N ALA A 63 -9.73 -8.65 -0.17
CA ALA A 63 -10.40 -8.87 1.11
C ALA A 63 -11.94 -8.85 0.99
N LEU A 64 -12.49 -7.95 0.18
CA LEU A 64 -13.93 -7.78 0.03
C LEU A 64 -14.57 -8.80 -0.92
N MET A 65 -13.77 -9.66 -1.58
CA MET A 65 -14.31 -10.86 -2.24
C MET A 65 -14.82 -11.90 -1.23
N SER A 66 -14.46 -11.78 0.04
CA SER A 66 -15.07 -12.58 1.09
C SER A 66 -16.55 -12.21 1.24
N SER A 67 -17.42 -13.22 1.41
CA SER A 67 -18.80 -12.96 1.82
C SER A 67 -18.84 -12.27 3.19
N ASP A 68 -19.93 -11.54 3.46
CA ASP A 68 -20.10 -10.81 4.72
C ASP A 68 -19.94 -11.71 5.95
N LYS A 69 -20.51 -12.93 5.90
CA LYS A 69 -20.34 -13.94 6.96
C LYS A 69 -18.87 -14.32 7.19
N SER A 70 -18.12 -14.55 6.10
CA SER A 70 -16.71 -14.93 6.18
C SER A 70 -15.83 -13.78 6.67
N LEU A 71 -16.07 -12.55 6.17
CA LEU A 71 -15.35 -11.36 6.62
C LEU A 71 -15.63 -11.08 8.09
N LYS A 72 -16.89 -11.15 8.53
CA LYS A 72 -17.26 -11.00 9.94
C LYS A 72 -16.53 -12.01 10.82
N LYS A 73 -16.47 -13.29 10.43
CA LYS A 73 -15.73 -14.31 11.17
C LYS A 73 -14.24 -13.98 11.31
N ILE A 74 -13.61 -13.46 10.26
CA ILE A 74 -12.19 -13.05 10.30
C ILE A 74 -12.01 -11.86 11.26
N LEU A 75 -12.85 -10.84 11.14
CA LEU A 75 -12.80 -9.65 12.00
C LEU A 75 -13.06 -10.00 13.47
N ASP A 76 -14.02 -10.88 13.75
CA ASP A 76 -14.30 -11.38 15.10
C ASP A 76 -13.07 -12.09 15.69
N ALA A 77 -12.44 -12.98 14.93
CA ALA A 77 -11.24 -13.69 15.38
C ALA A 77 -10.04 -12.73 15.62
N VAL A 78 -9.88 -11.71 14.78
CA VAL A 78 -8.87 -10.65 14.98
C VAL A 78 -9.13 -9.86 16.26
N TYR A 79 -10.39 -9.50 16.52
CA TYR A 79 -10.79 -8.83 17.76
C TYR A 79 -10.47 -9.68 19.00
N GLU A 80 -10.86 -10.97 18.99
CA GLU A 80 -10.62 -11.88 20.11
C GLU A 80 -9.11 -12.07 20.38
N MET A 81 -8.31 -12.24 19.32
CA MET A 81 -6.86 -12.32 19.44
C MET A 81 -6.28 -11.04 20.05
N ALA A 82 -6.67 -9.86 19.56
CA ALA A 82 -6.17 -8.60 20.08
C ALA A 82 -6.58 -8.38 21.55
N ALA A 83 -7.79 -8.80 21.93
CA ALA A 83 -8.27 -8.73 23.31
C ALA A 83 -7.42 -9.63 24.24
N ARG A 84 -7.14 -10.88 23.84
CA ARG A 84 -6.27 -11.80 24.60
C ARG A 84 -4.84 -11.27 24.72
N LYS A 85 -4.29 -10.70 23.64
CA LYS A 85 -2.95 -10.08 23.65
C LYS A 85 -2.88 -8.92 24.64
N LYS A 86 -3.91 -8.06 24.67
CA LYS A 86 -4.01 -6.97 25.65
C LYS A 86 -4.17 -7.49 27.07
N GLN A 87 -5.03 -8.48 27.30
CA GLN A 87 -5.19 -9.09 28.62
C GLN A 87 -3.88 -9.69 29.14
N ARG A 88 -3.09 -10.34 28.27
CA ARG A 88 -1.74 -10.82 28.62
C ARG A 88 -0.83 -9.68 29.09
N ASN A 89 -0.90 -8.51 28.46
CA ASN A 89 -0.11 -7.36 28.89
C ASN A 89 -0.50 -6.82 30.27
N GLU A 90 -1.71 -7.06 30.77
CA GLU A 90 -2.13 -6.58 32.09
C GLU A 90 -1.31 -7.20 33.23
N SER A 91 -0.79 -8.42 33.05
CA SER A 91 0.07 -9.11 34.03
C SER A 91 1.57 -8.87 33.84
N LEU A 92 1.99 -8.12 32.82
CA LEU A 92 3.40 -7.85 32.52
C LEU A 92 3.83 -6.46 33.00
N ASP A 93 5.05 -6.36 33.52
CA ASP A 93 5.67 -5.07 33.88
C ASP A 93 5.91 -4.19 32.65
N ASP A 94 6.04 -2.88 32.88
CA ASP A 94 6.44 -1.94 31.84
C ASP A 94 7.84 -2.31 31.29
N GLY A 95 8.03 -2.18 29.98
CA GLY A 95 9.23 -2.66 29.29
C GLY A 95 9.27 -4.17 29.01
N LYS A 96 8.31 -4.97 29.53
CA LYS A 96 8.13 -6.39 29.17
C LYS A 96 6.85 -6.64 28.34
N LYS A 97 5.96 -5.65 28.25
CA LYS A 97 4.70 -5.75 27.51
C LYS A 97 4.92 -5.97 26.01
N TYR A 98 4.05 -6.75 25.39
CA TYR A 98 4.06 -6.99 23.96
C TYR A 98 3.44 -5.80 23.24
N ALA A 99 3.76 -5.63 21.96
CA ALA A 99 3.13 -4.63 21.11
C ALA A 99 1.64 -4.99 20.91
N GLU A 100 0.74 -4.21 21.51
CA GLU A 100 -0.70 -4.35 21.29
C GLU A 100 -1.07 -4.01 19.85
N MET A 101 -2.14 -4.61 19.34
CA MET A 101 -2.64 -4.30 18.01
C MET A 101 -3.14 -2.85 17.98
N LEU A 102 -2.53 -2.03 17.13
CA LEU A 102 -2.90 -0.61 16.95
C LEU A 102 -3.67 -0.38 15.65
N ARG A 103 -3.42 -1.23 14.64
CA ARG A 103 -3.96 -1.05 13.30
C ARG A 103 -4.50 -2.35 12.72
N VAL A 104 -5.69 -2.26 12.11
CA VAL A 104 -6.28 -3.31 11.28
C VAL A 104 -6.52 -2.76 9.90
N ARG A 105 -6.13 -3.53 8.88
CA ARG A 105 -6.22 -3.13 7.48
C ARG A 105 -6.91 -4.16 6.61
N LEU A 106 -7.68 -3.70 5.63
CA LEU A 106 -8.24 -4.50 4.56
C LEU A 106 -7.62 -4.07 3.22
N GLY A 107 -7.11 -5.00 2.41
CA GLY A 107 -6.65 -4.70 1.05
C GLY A 107 -7.68 -5.14 0.01
N THR A 108 -8.19 -4.21 -0.82
CA THR A 108 -9.25 -4.48 -1.79
C THR A 108 -9.16 -3.56 -3.02
N ARG A 109 -9.48 -4.07 -4.20
CA ARG A 109 -9.75 -3.29 -5.42
C ARG A 109 -11.23 -3.33 -5.80
N LEU A 110 -12.09 -4.03 -5.03
CA LEU A 110 -13.51 -4.12 -5.34
C LEU A 110 -14.26 -2.79 -5.44
N PRO A 111 -13.91 -1.69 -4.75
CA PRO A 111 -14.55 -0.41 -5.04
C PRO A 111 -14.46 -0.03 -6.53
N VAL A 112 -13.36 -0.38 -7.22
CA VAL A 112 -13.18 -0.14 -8.66
C VAL A 112 -13.98 -1.13 -9.51
N TYR A 113 -13.92 -2.42 -9.19
CA TYR A 113 -14.50 -3.47 -10.04
C TYR A 113 -16.01 -3.68 -9.82
N LEU A 114 -16.47 -3.55 -8.59
CA LEU A 114 -17.84 -3.84 -8.16
C LEU A 114 -18.19 -2.95 -6.95
N PRO A 115 -18.43 -1.63 -7.15
CA PRO A 115 -18.79 -0.71 -6.06
C PRO A 115 -20.03 -1.15 -5.29
N GLN A 116 -20.94 -1.91 -5.92
CA GLN A 116 -22.14 -2.49 -5.31
C GLN A 116 -21.82 -3.46 -4.17
N ARG A 117 -20.59 -3.97 -4.06
CA ARG A 117 -20.15 -4.77 -2.92
C ARG A 117 -20.25 -4.01 -1.59
N ILE A 118 -20.23 -2.67 -1.64
CA ILE A 118 -20.32 -1.80 -0.47
C ILE A 118 -21.79 -1.61 -0.07
N THR A 119 -22.36 -2.69 0.47
CA THR A 119 -23.73 -2.78 0.95
C THR A 119 -23.85 -2.22 2.38
N ASN A 120 -25.07 -1.90 2.81
CA ASN A 120 -25.32 -1.44 4.18
C ASN A 120 -24.96 -2.52 5.22
N ASP A 121 -25.11 -3.81 4.89
CA ASP A 121 -24.71 -4.92 5.76
C ASP A 121 -23.19 -5.01 5.94
N LEU A 122 -22.41 -4.81 4.88
CA LEU A 122 -20.96 -4.69 4.99
C LEU A 122 -20.57 -3.52 5.88
N ILE A 123 -21.19 -2.36 5.68
CA ILE A 123 -20.93 -1.15 6.49
C ILE A 123 -21.27 -1.40 7.96
N LYS A 124 -22.36 -2.10 8.26
CA LYS A 124 -22.71 -2.50 9.63
C LYS A 124 -21.62 -3.37 10.26
N ILE A 125 -21.12 -4.39 9.54
CA ILE A 125 -20.03 -5.26 10.02
C ILE A 125 -18.75 -4.45 10.31
N LEU A 126 -18.38 -3.54 9.40
CA LEU A 126 -17.21 -2.69 9.55
C LEU A 126 -17.33 -1.73 10.74
N THR A 127 -18.52 -1.17 10.96
CA THR A 127 -18.82 -0.25 12.07
C THR A 127 -18.79 -0.99 13.41
N GLU A 128 -19.51 -2.13 13.52
CA GLU A 128 -19.54 -2.96 14.72
C GLU A 128 -18.14 -3.41 15.13
N PHE A 129 -17.32 -3.86 14.16
CA PHE A 129 -15.94 -4.24 14.41
C PHE A 129 -15.12 -3.05 14.91
N LYS A 130 -15.18 -1.90 14.23
CA LYS A 130 -14.43 -0.71 14.62
C LYS A 130 -14.80 -0.26 16.03
N ASP A 131 -16.08 -0.24 16.39
CA ASP A 131 -16.52 0.24 17.71
C ASP A 131 -16.06 -0.67 18.85
N LYS A 132 -16.18 -2.00 18.70
CA LYS A 132 -15.68 -2.93 19.74
C LYS A 132 -14.15 -2.96 19.80
N ALA A 133 -13.48 -2.95 18.65
CA ALA A 133 -12.01 -2.97 18.57
C ALA A 133 -11.38 -1.69 19.14
N SER A 134 -12.05 -0.55 18.97
CA SER A 134 -11.61 0.73 19.55
C SER A 134 -11.56 0.67 21.08
N LYS A 135 -12.54 0.01 21.72
CA LYS A 135 -12.59 -0.14 23.19
C LYS A 135 -11.42 -0.94 23.75
N ILE A 136 -10.87 -1.87 22.96
CA ILE A 136 -9.69 -2.65 23.35
C ILE A 136 -8.37 -2.01 22.91
N GLY A 137 -8.37 -0.80 22.34
CA GLY A 137 -7.15 -0.02 22.08
C GLY A 137 -6.66 -0.03 20.63
N ILE A 138 -7.36 -0.67 19.69
CA ILE A 138 -7.07 -0.53 18.26
C ILE A 138 -7.52 0.88 17.82
N LYS A 139 -6.61 1.66 17.24
CA LYS A 139 -6.84 3.09 16.97
C LYS A 139 -7.02 3.41 15.49
N GLN A 140 -6.51 2.57 14.60
CA GLN A 140 -6.51 2.83 13.16
C GLN A 140 -7.16 1.68 12.39
N PHE A 141 -8.20 2.01 11.63
CA PHE A 141 -8.93 1.08 10.78
C PHE A 141 -8.78 1.56 9.34
N VAL A 142 -8.10 0.78 8.50
CA VAL A 142 -7.69 1.26 7.17
C VAL A 142 -8.18 0.33 6.07
N ILE A 143 -8.74 0.88 5.00
CA ILE A 143 -8.98 0.15 3.75
C ILE A 143 -7.98 0.65 2.71
N GLN A 144 -7.17 -0.27 2.19
CA GLN A 144 -6.19 -0.02 1.14
C GLN A 144 -6.81 -0.37 -0.20
N THR A 145 -7.11 0.67 -0.97
CA THR A 145 -7.66 0.64 -2.31
C THR A 145 -6.55 0.63 -3.37
N HIS A 146 -6.93 0.41 -4.63
CA HIS A 146 -6.01 0.23 -5.75
C HIS A 146 -6.57 0.85 -7.04
N PHE A 147 -6.83 2.15 -6.99
CA PHE A 147 -7.17 3.01 -8.11
C PHE A 147 -5.91 3.38 -8.91
N GLU A 148 -6.03 3.31 -10.24
CA GLU A 148 -5.01 3.61 -11.25
C GLU A 148 -5.34 4.82 -12.11
N SER A 149 -6.61 5.21 -12.16
CA SER A 149 -7.08 6.34 -12.96
C SER A 149 -8.20 7.09 -12.26
N ALA A 150 -8.23 8.42 -12.43
CA ALA A 150 -9.33 9.24 -11.95
C ALA A 150 -10.69 8.82 -12.56
N MET A 151 -10.68 8.20 -13.74
CA MET A 151 -11.89 7.68 -14.39
C MET A 151 -12.51 6.48 -13.67
N GLU A 152 -11.74 5.78 -12.82
CA GLU A 152 -12.28 4.68 -12.01
C GLU A 152 -13.11 5.19 -10.82
N VAL A 153 -13.11 6.50 -10.54
CA VAL A 153 -13.95 7.12 -9.52
C VAL A 153 -15.28 7.54 -10.13
N THR A 154 -16.20 6.59 -10.21
CA THR A 154 -17.59 6.83 -10.66
C THR A 154 -18.47 7.33 -9.51
N PRO A 155 -19.70 7.82 -9.79
CA PRO A 155 -20.65 8.18 -8.73
C PRO A 155 -20.93 7.04 -7.73
N GLU A 156 -21.03 5.78 -8.21
CA GLU A 156 -21.25 4.60 -7.37
C GLU A 156 -20.05 4.32 -6.46
N VAL A 157 -18.83 4.51 -6.98
CA VAL A 157 -17.61 4.43 -6.17
C VAL A 157 -17.65 5.49 -5.07
N ASN A 158 -17.95 6.75 -5.42
CA ASN A 158 -18.00 7.84 -4.46
C ASN A 158 -19.00 7.54 -3.33
N GLN A 159 -20.21 7.08 -3.65
CA GLN A 159 -21.21 6.71 -2.65
C GLN A 159 -20.73 5.58 -1.72
N GLY A 160 -20.06 4.56 -2.28
CA GLY A 160 -19.50 3.46 -1.49
C GLY A 160 -18.37 3.94 -0.55
N ILE A 161 -17.47 4.78 -1.08
CA ILE A 161 -16.36 5.37 -0.33
C ILE A 161 -16.90 6.25 0.81
N GLU A 162 -17.89 7.10 0.54
CA GLU A 162 -18.52 7.96 1.55
C GLU A 162 -19.09 7.14 2.72
N LYS A 163 -19.76 6.01 2.45
CA LYS A 163 -20.26 5.10 3.49
C LYS A 163 -19.13 4.52 4.36
N ILE A 164 -18.01 4.13 3.75
CA ILE A 164 -16.85 3.59 4.46
C ILE A 164 -16.19 4.67 5.33
N VAL A 165 -16.02 5.87 4.81
CA VAL A 165 -15.48 7.03 5.56
C VAL A 165 -16.38 7.32 6.76
N LYS A 166 -17.70 7.39 6.57
CA LYS A 166 -18.69 7.59 7.64
C LYS A 166 -18.66 6.48 8.70
N ALA A 167 -18.32 5.25 8.34
CA ALA A 167 -18.11 4.14 9.28
C ALA A 167 -16.81 4.28 10.12
N GLY A 168 -16.02 5.33 9.90
CA GLY A 168 -14.79 5.61 10.63
C GLY A 168 -13.57 4.82 10.12
N TRP A 169 -13.60 4.35 8.88
CA TRP A 169 -12.45 3.68 8.25
C TRP A 169 -11.69 4.66 7.35
N THR A 170 -10.39 4.76 7.57
CA THR A 170 -9.49 5.55 6.71
C THR A 170 -9.28 4.82 5.40
N LEU A 171 -9.53 5.48 4.27
CA LEU A 171 -9.20 4.93 2.97
C LEU A 171 -7.86 5.44 2.49
N THR A 172 -7.05 4.52 2.00
CA THR A 172 -5.75 4.81 1.39
C THR A 172 -5.68 4.20 0.00
N ASN A 173 -4.90 4.78 -0.91
CA ASN A 173 -4.71 4.22 -2.25
C ASN A 173 -3.26 3.77 -2.50
N GLN A 174 -3.11 2.61 -3.12
CA GLN A 174 -1.84 2.13 -3.68
C GLN A 174 -1.98 2.17 -5.20
N HIS A 175 -1.25 3.06 -5.86
CA HIS A 175 -1.22 3.21 -7.31
C HIS A 175 -0.08 2.38 -7.90
N VAL A 176 -0.25 1.80 -9.09
CA VAL A 176 0.83 1.22 -9.89
C VAL A 176 1.14 2.16 -11.05
N PHE A 177 2.39 2.60 -11.10
CA PHE A 177 2.90 3.58 -12.07
C PHE A 177 3.27 2.90 -13.39
N THR A 178 2.25 2.62 -14.19
CA THR A 178 2.36 2.02 -15.53
C THR A 178 2.71 3.06 -16.59
N ALA A 179 3.11 2.62 -17.78
CA ALA A 179 3.32 3.51 -18.93
C ALA A 179 2.09 4.41 -19.19
N ALA A 180 0.88 3.84 -19.12
CA ALA A 180 -0.35 4.60 -19.32
C ALA A 180 -0.67 5.61 -18.21
N SER A 181 -0.41 5.25 -16.95
CA SER A 181 -0.63 6.15 -15.82
C SER A 181 0.53 7.12 -15.57
N SER A 182 1.67 6.92 -16.24
CA SER A 182 2.85 7.77 -16.14
C SER A 182 2.82 9.03 -17.01
N ARG A 183 1.74 9.25 -17.78
CA ARG A 183 1.55 10.46 -18.57
C ARG A 183 1.48 11.69 -17.66
N ARG A 184 2.04 12.83 -18.09
CA ARG A 184 2.08 14.04 -17.28
C ARG A 184 0.67 14.46 -16.86
N GLY A 185 0.51 14.82 -15.60
CA GLY A 185 -0.77 15.20 -15.00
C GLY A 185 -1.71 14.05 -14.64
N HIS A 186 -1.52 12.83 -15.16
CA HIS A 186 -2.43 11.70 -14.89
C HIS A 186 -2.46 11.34 -13.40
N THR A 187 -1.30 11.11 -12.79
CA THR A 187 -1.21 10.78 -11.35
C THR A 187 -1.61 11.96 -10.47
N ASN A 188 -1.33 13.20 -10.87
CA ASN A 188 -1.81 14.40 -10.15
C ASN A 188 -3.34 14.50 -10.15
N LYS A 189 -3.98 14.24 -11.29
CA LYS A 189 -5.43 14.21 -11.38
C LYS A 189 -6.01 13.08 -10.52
N LEU A 190 -5.37 11.90 -10.51
CA LEU A 190 -5.75 10.80 -9.62
C LEU A 190 -5.66 11.22 -8.14
N ARG A 191 -4.55 11.80 -7.70
CA ARG A 191 -4.39 12.30 -6.31
C ARG A 191 -5.50 13.27 -5.93
N LYS A 192 -5.78 14.26 -6.80
CA LYS A 192 -6.86 15.22 -6.59
C LYS A 192 -8.21 14.52 -6.42
N VAL A 193 -8.60 13.67 -7.37
CA VAL A 193 -9.93 13.04 -7.36
C VAL A 193 -10.09 12.09 -6.16
N LEU A 194 -9.02 11.38 -5.78
CA LEU A 194 -9.03 10.55 -4.56
C LEU A 194 -9.20 11.41 -3.30
N ASN A 195 -8.50 12.54 -3.21
CA ASN A 195 -8.63 13.46 -2.10
C ASN A 195 -10.03 14.09 -2.02
N ASP A 196 -10.65 14.43 -3.17
CA ASP A 196 -12.01 14.96 -3.23
C ASP A 196 -13.04 14.02 -2.58
N ILE A 197 -12.79 12.70 -2.57
CA ILE A 197 -13.66 11.67 -1.97
C ILE A 197 -13.14 11.13 -0.63
N GLY A 198 -12.12 11.75 -0.02
CA GLY A 198 -11.62 11.35 1.29
C GLY A 198 -10.61 10.19 1.28
N VAL A 199 -10.02 9.86 0.14
CA VAL A 199 -8.98 8.82 0.01
C VAL A 199 -7.58 9.46 0.01
N ILE A 200 -6.72 8.99 0.91
CA ILE A 200 -5.32 9.44 1.03
C ILE A 200 -4.41 8.59 0.13
N THR A 201 -3.49 9.19 -0.62
CA THR A 201 -2.55 8.43 -1.44
C THR A 201 -1.41 7.87 -0.59
N TYR A 202 -1.09 6.57 -0.70
CA TYR A 202 -0.11 5.91 0.17
C TYR A 202 1.16 5.45 -0.55
N TYR A 203 1.01 4.72 -1.65
CA TYR A 203 2.16 4.29 -2.46
C TYR A 203 1.89 4.55 -3.92
N THR A 204 2.97 4.87 -4.64
CA THR A 204 3.05 4.81 -6.08
C THR A 204 4.13 3.78 -6.43
N PHE A 205 3.70 2.60 -6.86
CA PHE A 205 4.56 1.46 -7.13
C PHE A 205 5.08 1.49 -8.57
N SER A 206 6.39 1.50 -8.77
CA SER A 206 6.93 1.18 -10.10
C SER A 206 6.55 -0.25 -10.49
N VAL A 207 6.24 -0.44 -11.78
CA VAL A 207 5.96 -1.76 -12.33
C VAL A 207 7.21 -2.63 -12.17
N LYS A 208 7.01 -3.87 -11.71
CA LYS A 208 8.12 -4.81 -11.56
C LYS A 208 8.64 -5.22 -12.94
N GLY A 209 9.97 -5.17 -13.08
CA GLY A 209 10.68 -5.28 -14.36
C GLY A 209 10.74 -6.68 -14.99
N TYR A 210 9.61 -7.36 -15.10
CA TYR A 210 9.47 -8.60 -15.85
C TYR A 210 9.20 -8.31 -17.34
N MET A 211 9.59 -9.24 -18.22
CA MET A 211 9.44 -9.03 -19.68
C MET A 211 7.96 -9.02 -20.10
N GLU A 212 7.11 -9.75 -19.41
CA GLU A 212 5.65 -9.78 -19.58
C GLU A 212 5.04 -8.41 -19.29
N ASN A 213 5.66 -7.65 -18.37
CA ASN A 213 5.25 -6.29 -18.04
C ASN A 213 5.92 -5.24 -18.94
N TYR A 214 6.68 -5.63 -19.97
CA TYR A 214 7.41 -4.69 -20.81
C TYR A 214 6.50 -3.58 -21.33
N HIS A 215 5.31 -3.89 -21.85
CA HIS A 215 4.38 -2.87 -22.33
C HIS A 215 3.97 -1.88 -21.22
N ASN A 216 3.62 -2.39 -20.03
CA ASN A 216 3.16 -1.59 -18.89
C ASN A 216 4.29 -0.87 -18.15
N PHE A 217 5.55 -1.21 -18.39
CA PHE A 217 6.68 -0.67 -17.65
C PHE A 217 6.93 0.82 -17.99
N ALA A 218 6.74 1.70 -17.01
CA ALA A 218 7.34 3.03 -16.99
C ALA A 218 8.74 2.93 -16.37
N THR A 219 9.70 3.70 -16.89
CA THR A 219 11.08 3.66 -16.39
C THR A 219 11.16 4.24 -14.97
N ASN A 220 12.13 3.79 -14.17
CA ASN A 220 12.32 4.36 -12.83
C ASN A 220 12.73 5.83 -12.89
N ALA A 221 13.42 6.23 -13.95
CA ALA A 221 13.70 7.63 -14.26
C ALA A 221 12.42 8.46 -14.39
N ARG A 222 11.38 7.92 -15.04
CA ARG A 222 10.07 8.58 -15.12
C ARG A 222 9.41 8.70 -13.75
N ALA A 223 9.49 7.66 -12.91
CA ALA A 223 8.94 7.73 -11.56
C ALA A 223 9.61 8.82 -10.70
N VAL A 224 10.92 9.03 -10.89
CA VAL A 224 11.66 10.13 -10.24
C VAL A 224 11.29 11.49 -10.86
N GLN A 225 11.16 11.58 -12.19
CA GLN A 225 10.70 12.78 -12.88
C GLN A 225 9.32 13.22 -12.39
N GLU A 226 8.36 12.30 -12.28
CA GLU A 226 7.00 12.58 -11.78
C GLU A 226 7.04 13.10 -10.34
N GLN A 227 7.85 12.47 -9.49
CA GLN A 227 8.03 12.90 -8.10
C GLN A 227 8.55 14.35 -8.01
N LEU A 228 9.57 14.67 -8.81
CA LEU A 228 10.30 15.94 -8.72
C LEU A 228 9.68 17.07 -9.54
N GLU A 229 8.86 16.79 -10.54
CA GLU A 229 8.26 17.83 -11.39
C GLU A 229 6.78 18.03 -11.14
N GLU A 230 6.06 16.98 -10.73
CA GLU A 230 4.58 16.99 -10.72
C GLU A 230 4.01 16.78 -9.33
N LYS A 231 4.44 15.72 -8.64
CA LYS A 231 3.96 15.39 -7.29
C LYS A 231 4.26 16.50 -6.29
N ARG A 232 5.41 17.19 -6.44
CA ARG A 232 5.86 18.28 -5.57
C ARG A 232 4.84 19.42 -5.42
N ILE A 233 3.91 19.56 -6.38
CA ILE A 233 2.85 20.58 -6.34
C ILE A 233 1.93 20.36 -5.13
N GLY A 234 1.70 19.09 -4.72
CA GLY A 234 0.89 18.77 -3.54
C GLY A 234 1.70 18.63 -2.24
N ARG A 235 2.94 19.16 -2.20
CA ARG A 235 3.82 19.01 -1.03
C ARG A 235 3.22 19.73 0.18
N ILE A 236 3.02 18.97 1.25
CA ILE A 236 2.47 19.49 2.50
C ILE A 236 3.60 20.15 3.33
N PRO A 237 3.41 21.40 3.81
CA PRO A 237 4.37 22.06 4.68
C PRO A 237 4.60 21.33 6.01
N GLN A 238 5.82 21.42 6.54
CA GLN A 238 6.22 20.72 7.77
C GLN A 238 5.40 21.12 9.01
N LYS A 239 4.85 22.34 9.05
CA LYS A 239 4.00 22.84 10.16
C LYS A 239 2.72 22.02 10.37
N TYR A 240 2.25 21.28 9.36
CA TYR A 240 1.04 20.46 9.47
C TYR A 240 1.30 18.99 9.80
N ILE A 241 2.55 18.60 10.04
CA ILE A 241 2.90 17.20 10.29
C ILE A 241 2.22 16.64 11.53
N GLU A 242 2.12 17.40 12.63
CA GLU A 242 1.41 16.92 13.83
C GLU A 242 -0.12 16.86 13.61
N LEU A 243 -0.67 17.80 12.85
CA LEU A 243 -2.10 17.80 12.49
C LEU A 243 -2.45 16.57 11.64
N ILE A 244 -1.68 16.29 10.58
CA ILE A 244 -2.03 15.21 9.65
C ILE A 244 -1.89 13.81 10.28
N LYS A 245 -1.04 13.66 11.31
CA LYS A 245 -0.96 12.41 12.10
C LYS A 245 -2.28 12.05 12.76
N THR A 246 -3.15 13.02 13.05
CA THR A 246 -4.45 12.76 13.70
C THR A 246 -5.54 12.34 12.71
N TYR A 247 -5.33 12.50 11.40
CA TYR A 247 -6.38 12.25 10.40
C TYR A 247 -6.91 10.82 10.43
N PRO A 248 -6.05 9.77 10.53
CA PRO A 248 -6.55 8.40 10.60
C PRO A 248 -7.32 8.07 11.87
N LEU A 249 -7.19 8.91 12.92
CA LEU A 249 -7.93 8.75 14.18
C LEU A 249 -9.36 9.33 14.07
N ASN A 250 -9.55 10.28 13.15
CA ASN A 250 -10.81 10.98 12.91
C ASN A 250 -11.29 10.76 11.47
N ALA A 251 -11.28 9.50 11.03
CA ALA A 251 -11.53 9.13 9.64
C ALA A 251 -12.90 9.60 9.11
N SER A 252 -13.93 9.72 9.96
CA SER A 252 -15.25 10.23 9.55
C SER A 252 -15.23 11.66 9.02
N HIS A 253 -14.22 12.44 9.40
CA HIS A 253 -14.00 13.83 8.95
C HIS A 253 -12.89 13.93 7.91
N MET A 254 -12.52 12.82 7.25
CA MET A 254 -11.36 12.79 6.35
C MET A 254 -11.48 13.81 5.21
N ILE A 255 -12.67 13.97 4.62
CA ILE A 255 -12.89 14.93 3.52
C ILE A 255 -12.67 16.36 4.02
N ASP A 256 -13.27 16.74 5.15
CA ASP A 256 -13.10 18.06 5.76
C ASP A 256 -11.64 18.33 6.12
N ASN A 257 -10.97 17.34 6.72
CA ASN A 257 -9.56 17.41 7.09
C ASN A 257 -8.64 17.62 5.87
N ILE A 258 -8.92 16.92 4.77
CA ILE A 258 -8.17 17.08 3.52
C ILE A 258 -8.42 18.46 2.92
N ASN A 259 -9.68 18.89 2.81
CA ASN A 259 -10.05 20.18 2.24
C ASN A 259 -9.50 21.35 3.06
N TYR A 260 -9.51 21.25 4.39
CA TYR A 260 -8.87 22.24 5.26
C TYR A 260 -7.43 22.52 4.84
N LEU A 261 -6.58 21.49 4.67
CA LEU A 261 -5.19 21.70 4.26
C LEU A 261 -5.06 22.22 2.83
N ARG A 262 -5.94 21.77 1.93
CA ARG A 262 -5.96 22.25 0.55
C ARG A 262 -6.29 23.73 0.48
N ASP A 263 -7.27 24.18 1.25
CA ASP A 263 -7.69 25.58 1.28
C ASP A 263 -6.66 26.47 1.99
N GLN A 264 -6.04 26.00 3.07
CA GLN A 264 -5.02 26.78 3.81
C GLN A 264 -3.72 27.02 3.02
N GLU A 265 -3.37 26.11 2.11
CA GLU A 265 -2.09 26.15 1.38
C GLU A 265 -2.28 26.21 -0.15
N ASP A 266 -3.51 26.45 -0.63
CA ASP A 266 -3.90 26.43 -2.05
C ASP A 266 -3.40 25.17 -2.80
N LEU A 267 -3.52 24.01 -2.15
CA LEU A 267 -3.03 22.75 -2.70
C LEU A 267 -4.11 22.07 -3.56
N PRO A 268 -3.79 21.66 -4.79
CA PRO A 268 -4.73 20.89 -5.60
C PRO A 268 -5.00 19.48 -5.01
N PHE A 269 -4.03 18.94 -4.27
CA PHE A 269 -4.07 17.64 -3.60
C PHE A 269 -2.97 17.56 -2.53
N LEU A 270 -3.10 16.59 -1.63
CA LEU A 270 -2.13 16.22 -0.62
C LEU A 270 -1.24 15.08 -1.14
N ALA A 271 0.03 15.36 -1.42
CA ALA A 271 0.99 14.41 -1.96
C ALA A 271 1.60 13.50 -0.88
N THR A 272 0.76 12.70 -0.22
CA THR A 272 1.17 11.85 0.91
C THR A 272 1.80 10.53 0.50
N ASP A 273 1.60 10.07 -0.74
CA ASP A 273 2.17 8.82 -1.23
C ASP A 273 3.69 8.90 -1.31
N ARG A 274 4.36 7.75 -1.39
CA ARG A 274 5.79 7.68 -1.71
C ARG A 274 6.03 6.75 -2.89
N ASN A 275 7.00 7.11 -3.73
CA ASN A 275 7.37 6.29 -4.89
C ASN A 275 8.27 5.13 -4.42
N VAL A 276 7.92 3.90 -4.79
CA VAL A 276 8.64 2.68 -4.35
C VAL A 276 8.63 1.62 -5.45
N ILE A 277 9.68 0.80 -5.53
CA ILE A 277 9.61 -0.49 -6.23
C ILE A 277 9.73 -1.62 -5.20
N ASN A 278 9.02 -2.74 -5.44
CA ASN A 278 9.10 -3.92 -4.60
C ASN A 278 10.09 -4.92 -5.21
N LEU A 279 11.27 -5.03 -4.61
CA LEU A 279 12.36 -5.87 -5.09
C LEU A 279 12.69 -6.99 -4.10
N PRO A 280 12.84 -8.25 -4.56
CA PRO A 280 13.43 -9.29 -3.76
C PRO A 280 14.80 -8.85 -3.23
N GLY A 281 15.07 -9.11 -1.95
CA GLY A 281 16.31 -8.73 -1.27
C GLY A 281 16.37 -7.29 -0.77
N VAL A 282 15.88 -6.30 -1.54
CA VAL A 282 15.89 -4.88 -1.10
C VAL A 282 14.65 -4.53 -0.28
N GLY A 283 13.49 -5.10 -0.63
CA GLY A 283 12.18 -4.70 -0.13
C GLY A 283 11.56 -3.55 -0.93
N LYS A 284 10.87 -2.62 -0.24
CA LYS A 284 10.20 -1.48 -0.86
C LYS A 284 11.12 -0.26 -0.83
N SER A 285 11.84 -0.03 -1.92
CA SER A 285 12.81 1.06 -2.06
C SER A 285 12.70 1.60 -3.49
N LEU A 286 12.86 2.91 -3.68
CA LEU A 286 13.20 3.53 -4.96
C LEU A 286 14.58 4.20 -4.86
N THR A 287 15.40 3.82 -3.87
CA THR A 287 16.77 4.29 -3.75
C THR A 287 17.64 3.51 -4.73
N PHE A 288 18.12 4.18 -5.78
CA PHE A 288 18.98 3.56 -6.78
C PHE A 288 19.93 4.56 -7.42
N ARG A 289 21.00 4.04 -8.03
CA ARG A 289 21.88 4.78 -8.93
C ARG A 289 22.04 4.05 -10.25
N THR A 290 22.03 4.79 -11.35
CA THR A 290 22.39 4.27 -12.67
C THR A 290 23.90 4.06 -12.74
N ILE A 291 24.34 2.81 -12.92
CA ILE A 291 25.76 2.41 -12.95
C ILE A 291 26.25 2.04 -14.35
N GLY A 292 25.35 1.97 -15.34
CA GLY A 292 25.72 1.66 -16.71
C GLY A 292 24.53 1.65 -17.65
N ILE A 293 24.80 1.46 -18.93
CA ILE A 293 23.79 1.35 -19.99
C ILE A 293 24.16 0.15 -20.86
N THR A 294 23.20 -0.74 -21.12
CA THR A 294 23.39 -1.89 -22.00
C THR A 294 23.53 -1.45 -23.46
N ARG A 295 24.06 -2.32 -24.34
CA ARG A 295 24.13 -2.09 -25.79
C ARG A 295 22.79 -1.68 -26.43
N ARG A 296 21.65 -2.05 -25.82
CA ARG A 296 20.29 -1.73 -26.29
C ARG A 296 19.69 -0.49 -25.61
N GLY A 297 20.49 0.32 -24.91
CA GLY A 297 20.04 1.57 -24.29
C GLY A 297 19.26 1.40 -22.97
N ARG A 298 19.16 0.18 -22.42
CA ARG A 298 18.52 -0.04 -21.11
C ARG A 298 19.48 0.29 -19.99
N ARG A 299 19.01 0.99 -18.95
CA ARG A 299 19.83 1.37 -17.80
C ARG A 299 20.09 0.17 -16.89
N ILE A 300 21.27 0.15 -16.30
CA ILE A 300 21.68 -0.78 -15.26
C ILE A 300 21.63 0.00 -13.95
N LEU A 301 20.75 -0.42 -13.04
CA LEU A 301 20.47 0.25 -11.79
C LEU A 301 21.00 -0.59 -10.63
N LYS A 302 21.80 0.02 -9.76
CA LYS A 302 22.15 -0.53 -8.46
C LYS A 302 21.19 0.02 -7.43
N PHE A 303 20.50 -0.86 -6.71
CA PHE A 303 19.53 -0.51 -5.68
C PHE A 303 20.14 -0.60 -4.29
N ASP A 304 19.72 0.34 -3.44
CA ASP A 304 20.03 0.36 -2.02
C ASP A 304 18.74 0.19 -1.19
N HIS A 305 18.92 -0.22 0.06
CA HIS A 305 17.83 -0.32 1.02
C HIS A 305 17.26 1.06 1.38
N ASP A 306 15.97 1.10 1.74
CA ASP A 306 15.30 2.32 2.21
C ASP A 306 15.89 2.77 3.56
N SER A 307 16.73 3.80 3.58
CA SER A 307 17.38 4.31 4.80
C SER A 307 16.40 4.90 5.84
N THR A 308 15.15 5.14 5.46
CA THR A 308 14.14 5.77 6.31
C THR A 308 13.40 4.78 7.23
N ARG A 309 13.77 3.50 7.21
CA ARG A 309 13.14 2.45 8.02
C ARG A 309 14.17 1.52 8.66
N THR A 310 13.76 0.89 9.76
CA THR A 310 14.52 -0.20 10.37
C THR A 310 14.42 -1.45 9.49
N HIS A 311 15.55 -2.09 9.21
CA HIS A 311 15.62 -3.36 8.51
C HIS A 311 16.13 -4.46 9.43
N SER A 312 15.87 -5.72 9.05
CA SER A 312 16.51 -6.87 9.69
C SER A 312 18.03 -6.80 9.49
N PRO A 313 18.86 -7.18 10.49
CA PRO A 313 20.33 -7.16 10.38
C PRO A 313 20.88 -7.93 9.17
N ILE A 314 20.12 -8.88 8.61
CA ILE A 314 20.50 -9.64 7.42
C ILE A 314 20.91 -8.75 6.24
N ILE A 315 20.37 -7.52 6.13
CA ILE A 315 20.72 -6.60 5.05
C ILE A 315 22.21 -6.26 4.99
N HIS A 316 22.93 -6.36 6.11
CA HIS A 316 24.38 -6.12 6.17
C HIS A 316 25.21 -7.26 5.56
N GLN A 317 24.58 -8.40 5.29
CA GLN A 317 25.18 -9.58 4.67
C GLN A 317 24.66 -9.83 3.26
N MET A 318 23.74 -8.99 2.76
CA MET A 318 23.16 -9.17 1.43
C MET A 318 24.04 -8.54 0.36
N ASP A 319 24.17 -9.24 -0.77
CA ASP A 319 24.82 -8.70 -1.95
C ASP A 319 24.04 -7.52 -2.54
N GLU A 320 24.75 -6.68 -3.28
CA GLU A 320 24.17 -5.55 -3.99
C GLU A 320 23.15 -6.02 -5.03
N VAL A 321 21.98 -5.37 -5.06
CA VAL A 321 20.93 -5.72 -6.01
C VAL A 321 21.07 -4.85 -7.25
N VAL A 322 21.56 -5.46 -8.33
CA VAL A 322 21.69 -4.83 -9.65
C VAL A 322 20.59 -5.32 -10.58
N ILE A 323 19.88 -4.39 -11.22
CA ILE A 323 18.77 -4.67 -12.13
C ILE A 323 18.98 -3.93 -13.45
N VAL A 324 18.74 -4.61 -14.56
CA VAL A 324 18.61 -3.97 -15.87
C VAL A 324 17.15 -3.61 -16.09
N GLU A 325 16.85 -2.34 -16.38
CA GLU A 325 15.48 -1.91 -16.66
C GLU A 325 14.88 -2.71 -17.82
N SER A 326 13.58 -3.01 -17.74
CA SER A 326 12.91 -3.80 -18.79
C SER A 326 12.88 -3.07 -20.12
N LYS A 327 12.67 -1.74 -20.09
CA LYS A 327 12.48 -0.89 -21.27
C LYS A 327 13.49 0.27 -21.27
N PRO A 328 14.17 0.56 -22.39
CA PRO A 328 15.00 1.74 -22.51
C PRO A 328 14.13 3.01 -22.61
N ILE A 329 14.64 4.15 -22.14
CA ILE A 329 13.91 5.42 -22.16
C ILE A 329 13.43 5.77 -23.58
N GLY A 330 14.26 5.56 -24.61
CA GLY A 330 13.87 5.87 -25.99
C GLY A 330 12.65 5.07 -26.49
N GLU A 331 12.51 3.80 -26.11
CA GLU A 331 11.31 3.01 -26.44
C GLU A 331 10.10 3.43 -25.61
N TYR A 332 10.33 3.83 -24.36
CA TYR A 332 9.28 4.38 -23.51
C TYR A 332 8.72 5.68 -24.10
N LEU A 333 9.57 6.62 -24.52
CA LEU A 333 9.14 7.88 -25.14
C LEU A 333 8.38 7.64 -26.45
N ARG A 334 8.87 6.75 -27.32
CA ARG A 334 8.13 6.33 -28.53
C ARG A 334 6.77 5.72 -28.22
N GLN A 335 6.64 5.00 -27.10
CA GLN A 335 5.35 4.48 -26.68
C GLN A 335 4.41 5.62 -26.26
N LEU A 336 4.90 6.63 -25.54
CA LEU A 336 4.10 7.79 -25.17
C LEU A 336 3.64 8.59 -26.39
N GLU A 337 4.50 8.78 -27.39
CA GLU A 337 4.13 9.44 -28.66
C GLU A 337 2.98 8.71 -29.36
N LYS A 338 3.03 7.37 -29.40
CA LYS A 338 1.93 6.55 -29.94
C LYS A 338 0.65 6.65 -29.13
N MET A 339 0.73 7.04 -27.86
CA MET A 339 -0.42 7.32 -26.99
C MET A 339 -0.93 8.77 -27.12
N GLY A 340 -0.30 9.59 -27.96
CA GLY A 340 -0.70 10.97 -28.24
C GLY A 340 0.01 12.03 -27.38
N GLU A 341 1.05 11.67 -26.63
CA GLU A 341 1.85 12.61 -25.84
C GLU A 341 2.96 13.26 -26.69
N ASP A 342 3.37 14.49 -26.37
CA ASP A 342 4.59 15.08 -26.92
C ASP A 342 5.81 14.61 -26.10
N SER A 343 6.75 13.89 -26.74
CA SER A 343 7.94 13.39 -26.05
C SER A 343 8.86 14.50 -25.53
N LYS A 344 8.78 15.72 -26.09
CA LYS A 344 9.56 16.88 -25.62
C LYS A 344 9.17 17.31 -24.21
N ASP A 345 7.90 17.09 -23.82
CA ASP A 345 7.44 17.37 -22.46
C ASP A 345 8.13 16.48 -21.42
N TYR A 346 8.81 15.41 -21.85
CA TYR A 346 9.48 14.46 -20.98
C TYR A 346 11.01 14.55 -21.06
N ASP A 347 11.59 15.50 -21.80
CA ASP A 347 13.02 15.48 -22.15
C ASP A 347 13.97 15.43 -20.93
N SER A 348 13.59 16.05 -19.81
CA SER A 348 14.35 15.98 -18.55
C SER A 348 14.50 14.55 -17.99
N ILE A 349 13.71 13.57 -18.46
CA ILE A 349 13.76 12.17 -18.03
C ILE A 349 15.18 11.57 -18.12
N TRP A 350 15.97 12.04 -19.09
CA TRP A 350 17.34 11.58 -19.29
C TRP A 350 18.26 11.96 -18.11
N GLY A 351 17.97 13.07 -17.41
CA GLY A 351 18.77 13.57 -16.29
C GLY A 351 18.58 12.82 -14.97
N TYR A 352 17.49 12.08 -14.79
CA TYR A 352 17.20 11.39 -13.52
C TYR A 352 17.93 10.05 -13.43
N THR A 353 19.21 10.08 -13.01
CA THR A 353 20.07 8.89 -12.87
C THR A 353 20.10 8.31 -11.46
N ILE A 354 19.56 9.03 -10.47
CA ILE A 354 19.51 8.66 -9.07
C ILE A 354 18.05 8.79 -8.59
N GLY A 355 17.58 7.79 -7.86
CA GLY A 355 16.34 7.84 -7.08
C GLY A 355 16.65 7.77 -5.59
N GLU A 356 15.83 8.44 -4.78
CA GLU A 356 15.88 8.37 -3.32
C GLU A 356 14.48 8.09 -2.78
N THR A 357 14.37 7.07 -1.93
CA THR A 357 13.09 6.72 -1.31
C THR A 357 12.66 7.80 -0.33
N GLU A 358 11.48 8.38 -0.54
CA GLU A 358 10.93 9.35 0.39
C GLU A 358 10.59 8.69 1.76
N SER A 359 10.85 9.44 2.83
CA SER A 359 10.40 9.08 4.17
C SER A 359 8.90 8.80 4.17
N ARG A 360 8.49 7.76 4.90
CA ARG A 360 7.07 7.45 5.05
C ARG A 360 6.34 8.66 5.64
N PHE A 361 5.28 9.10 4.97
CA PHE A 361 4.53 10.27 5.41
C PHE A 361 3.88 10.04 6.79
N PRO A 362 3.92 11.02 7.72
CA PRO A 362 3.48 10.82 9.10
C PRO A 362 2.03 10.38 9.32
N VAL A 363 1.14 10.68 8.37
CA VAL A 363 -0.24 10.16 8.36
C VAL A 363 -0.31 8.62 8.42
N PHE A 364 0.76 7.92 8.04
CA PHE A 364 0.84 6.45 8.08
C PHE A 364 1.58 5.90 9.30
N GLU A 365 1.97 6.76 10.24
CA GLU A 365 2.63 6.33 11.48
C GLU A 365 1.64 5.66 12.44
N TYR A 366 2.20 4.80 13.28
CA TYR A 366 1.44 4.18 14.36
C TYR A 366 1.30 5.17 15.51
N PRO A 367 0.13 5.25 16.17
CA PRO A 367 0.01 5.96 17.43
C PRO A 367 0.98 5.39 18.46
N LYS A 368 1.46 6.23 19.37
CA LYS A 368 2.33 5.76 20.47
C LYS A 368 1.52 4.97 21.50
N TYR A 369 2.18 3.99 22.12
CA TYR A 369 1.69 3.33 23.33
C TYR A 369 1.85 4.27 24.53
N LYS A 370 1.10 4.00 25.60
CA LYS A 370 1.22 4.71 26.90
C LYS A 370 2.24 4.03 27.83
N TYR A 371 2.96 3.05 27.31
CA TYR A 371 3.83 2.13 28.04
C TYR A 371 4.98 1.73 27.12
N GLU A 372 6.06 1.20 27.67
CA GLU A 372 7.21 0.69 26.92
C GLU A 372 7.00 -0.79 26.55
N ILE A 373 7.18 -1.11 25.27
CA ILE A 373 7.18 -2.50 24.80
C ILE A 373 8.55 -3.14 25.04
N THR A 374 8.57 -4.47 25.13
CA THR A 374 9.82 -5.23 25.14
C THR A 374 10.67 -4.92 23.90
N LYS A 375 12.00 -4.90 24.08
CA LYS A 375 12.98 -4.78 23.00
C LYS A 375 13.30 -6.14 22.36
N GLU A 376 12.84 -7.23 22.96
CA GLU A 376 13.07 -8.59 22.46
C GLU A 376 12.20 -8.89 21.24
N PHE A 377 12.79 -9.54 20.24
CA PHE A 377 12.11 -10.03 19.05
C PHE A 377 11.88 -11.54 19.20
N SER A 378 10.62 -11.97 19.35
CA SER A 378 10.28 -13.39 19.56
C SER A 378 10.62 -14.30 18.38
N ASN A 379 10.68 -13.76 17.16
CA ASN A 379 10.81 -14.54 15.92
C ASN A 379 12.01 -14.13 15.05
N LEU A 380 13.02 -13.47 15.64
CA LEU A 380 14.26 -13.14 14.94
C LEU A 380 15.34 -14.19 15.28
N LYS A 381 15.66 -15.07 14.33
CA LYS A 381 16.89 -15.85 14.36
C LYS A 381 17.93 -15.09 13.55
N ILE A 382 18.95 -14.59 14.22
CA ILE A 382 20.08 -13.86 13.60
C ILE A 382 21.05 -14.88 13.00
#